data_AF-A0A2E5QHL0-F1
#
_entry.id   AF-A0A2E5QHL0-F1
#
_cell.length_a   1.000
_cell.length_b   1.000
_cell.length_c   1.000
_cell.angle_alpha   90.00
_cell.angle_beta   90.00
_cell.angle_gamma   90.00
#
_symmetry.space_group_name_H-M   'P 1'
#
loop_
_entity.id
_entity.type
_entity.pdbx_description
1 polymer ?
#
loop_
_entity_poly.entity_id
_entity_poly.type
_entity_poly.pdbx_seq_one_letter_code
_entity_poly.pdbx_strand_id
1 'polypeptide(L)'
;MDFIGVAIGILVAILVVSGIIFLIGYVFKNSGVKINFDISLDGYFYFVRLISGGVFCLAGLARILQAVFAMLFGDSFSFEMITIYPDVVSNESVNELREAKPIKMLDGSVQASLFTGITTAIISGIIYLVHVFLQRKNLASIKKDKSSDIIFKGLVFAGTIFFGLITIVALVGTIEELYEFILFESVENIEDWRRGVPGEPLSIAISSLIVWSITLRRLINLIGKKTN
;
A
#
# COMPACT_ATOMS: atom_id res chain seq x y z
N MET A 1 -8.90 4.36 -14.40
CA MET A 1 -7.45 4.63 -14.33
C MET A 1 -6.82 4.55 -15.70
N ASP A 2 -5.80 5.35 -16.02
CA ASP A 2 -5.11 5.26 -17.32
C ASP A 2 -4.24 4.01 -17.31
N PHE A 3 -4.52 3.10 -18.25
CA PHE A 3 -3.84 1.81 -18.40
C PHE A 3 -2.31 1.94 -18.34
N ILE A 4 -1.78 3.06 -18.84
CA ILE A 4 -0.36 3.42 -18.81
C ILE A 4 0.16 3.61 -17.39
N GLY A 5 -0.55 4.33 -16.52
CA GLY A 5 -0.13 4.54 -15.13
C GLY A 5 -0.14 3.25 -14.32
N VAL A 6 -1.16 2.41 -14.51
CA VAL A 6 -1.23 1.08 -13.89
C VAL A 6 -0.12 0.17 -14.41
N ALA A 7 0.15 0.19 -15.73
CA ALA A 7 1.22 -0.59 -16.34
C ALA A 7 2.61 -0.16 -15.86
N ILE A 8 2.87 1.14 -15.73
CA ILE A 8 4.12 1.67 -15.17
C ILE A 8 4.25 1.25 -13.70
N GLY A 9 3.19 1.36 -12.90
CA GLY A 9 3.20 0.91 -11.51
C GLY A 9 3.52 -0.59 -11.37
N ILE A 10 2.89 -1.43 -12.21
CA ILE A 10 3.17 -2.87 -12.28
C ILE A 10 4.60 -3.13 -12.74
N LEU A 11 5.09 -2.41 -13.75
CA LEU A 11 6.46 -2.55 -14.27
C LEU A 11 7.50 -2.22 -13.19
N VAL A 12 7.30 -1.12 -12.46
CA VAL A 12 8.18 -0.72 -11.35
C VAL A 12 8.12 -1.75 -10.22
N ALA A 13 6.92 -2.23 -9.87
CA ALA A 13 6.77 -3.29 -8.87
C ALA A 13 7.49 -4.58 -9.27
N ILE A 14 7.35 -5.02 -10.53
CA ILE A 14 8.06 -6.17 -11.08
C ILE A 14 9.56 -5.92 -11.03
N LEU A 15 10.04 -4.75 -11.45
CA LEU A 15 11.46 -4.42 -11.47
C LEU A 15 12.08 -4.39 -10.07
N VAL A 16 11.35 -3.88 -9.07
CA VAL A 16 11.77 -3.91 -7.66
C VAL A 16 11.79 -5.34 -7.13
N VAL A 17 10.75 -6.13 -7.37
CA VAL A 17 10.68 -7.54 -6.91
C VAL A 17 11.78 -8.37 -7.59
N SER A 18 11.94 -8.25 -8.91
CA SER A 18 13.01 -8.90 -9.66
C SER A 18 14.40 -8.45 -9.22
N GLY A 19 14.57 -7.15 -8.93
CA GLY A 19 15.82 -6.60 -8.40
C GLY A 19 16.17 -7.20 -7.04
N ILE A 20 15.19 -7.32 -6.14
CA ILE A 20 15.36 -7.95 -4.82
C ILE A 20 15.70 -9.44 -4.98
N ILE A 21 14.97 -10.18 -5.83
CA ILE A 21 15.23 -11.61 -6.11
C ILE A 21 16.63 -11.79 -6.70
N PHE A 22 17.03 -10.93 -7.65
CA PHE A 22 18.36 -10.95 -8.24
C PHE A 22 19.43 -10.66 -7.19
N LEU A 23 19.24 -9.66 -6.33
CA LEU A 23 20.21 -9.30 -5.28
C LEU A 23 20.37 -10.41 -4.26
N ILE A 24 19.25 -11.03 -3.84
CA ILE A 24 19.20 -12.25 -3.04
C ILE A 24 20.01 -13.35 -3.74
N GLY A 25 19.67 -13.67 -4.98
CA GLY A 25 20.36 -14.71 -5.76
C GLY A 25 21.86 -14.44 -5.96
N TYR A 26 22.24 -13.18 -6.19
CA TYR A 26 23.63 -12.76 -6.36
C TYR A 26 24.44 -12.89 -5.07
N VAL A 27 23.88 -12.46 -3.94
CA VAL A 27 24.50 -12.62 -2.61
C VAL A 27 24.63 -14.11 -2.26
N PHE A 28 23.64 -14.93 -2.59
CA PHE A 28 23.65 -16.38 -2.30
C PHE A 28 24.53 -17.19 -3.26
N LYS A 29 24.70 -16.76 -4.52
CA LYS A 29 25.55 -17.43 -5.52
C LYS A 29 27.02 -17.48 -5.11
N ASN A 30 27.52 -16.42 -4.47
CA ASN A 30 28.92 -16.35 -4.03
C ASN A 30 29.18 -16.91 -2.62
N SER A 31 28.14 -17.34 -1.90
CA SER A 31 28.28 -17.82 -0.51
C SER A 31 28.11 -19.34 -0.35
N GLY A 32 27.93 -20.10 -1.44
CA GLY A 32 27.87 -21.58 -1.41
C GLY A 32 26.64 -22.16 -0.71
N VAL A 33 25.61 -21.35 -0.48
CA VAL A 33 24.42 -21.72 0.30
C VAL A 33 23.47 -22.57 -0.57
N LYS A 34 23.31 -23.85 -0.24
CA LYS A 34 22.25 -24.70 -0.82
C LYS A 34 20.90 -24.28 -0.24
N ILE A 35 19.95 -23.86 -1.08
CA ILE A 35 18.61 -23.45 -0.64
C ILE A 35 17.82 -24.70 -0.23
N ASN A 36 17.63 -24.88 1.07
CA ASN A 36 16.76 -25.92 1.63
C ASN A 36 15.28 -25.50 1.51
N PHE A 37 14.35 -26.45 1.36
CA PHE A 37 12.91 -26.19 1.26
C PHE A 37 12.39 -25.37 2.43
N ASP A 38 12.87 -25.65 3.64
CA ASP A 38 12.50 -24.93 4.86
C ASP A 38 12.88 -23.43 4.81
N ILE A 39 14.03 -23.11 4.23
CA ILE A 39 14.52 -21.73 4.06
C ILE A 39 13.65 -20.99 3.02
N SER A 40 13.29 -21.69 1.94
CA SER A 40 12.40 -21.15 0.90
C SER A 40 11.00 -20.87 1.45
N LEU A 41 10.46 -21.77 2.26
CA LEU A 41 9.10 -21.66 2.83
C LEU A 41 9.00 -20.54 3.87
N ASP A 42 10.02 -20.39 4.73
CA ASP A 42 10.07 -19.27 5.67
C ASP A 42 10.19 -17.92 4.97
N GLY A 43 11.01 -17.85 3.92
CA GLY A 43 11.12 -16.67 3.05
C GLY A 43 9.79 -16.29 2.41
N TYR A 44 9.06 -17.28 1.86
CA TYR A 44 7.72 -17.10 1.33
C TYR A 44 6.76 -16.51 2.37
N PHE A 45 6.69 -17.10 3.57
CA PHE A 45 5.79 -16.59 4.61
C PHE A 45 6.11 -15.15 5.01
N TYR A 46 7.38 -14.77 5.07
CA TYR A 46 7.74 -13.37 5.34
C TYR A 46 7.35 -12.43 4.22
N PHE A 47 7.61 -12.84 2.97
CA PHE A 47 7.29 -12.04 1.81
C PHE A 47 5.79 -11.75 1.72
N VAL A 48 4.96 -12.79 1.85
CA VAL A 48 3.50 -12.62 1.85
C VAL A 48 3.04 -11.75 3.01
N ARG A 49 3.62 -11.92 4.20
CA ARG A 49 3.33 -11.04 5.36
C ARG A 49 3.73 -9.59 5.13
N LEU A 50 4.82 -9.33 4.41
CA LEU A 50 5.26 -7.98 4.09
C LEU A 50 4.27 -7.32 3.14
N ILE A 51 3.88 -8.02 2.07
CA ILE A 51 2.91 -7.52 1.09
C ILE A 51 1.53 -7.32 1.74
N SER A 52 1.00 -8.32 2.43
CA SER A 52 -0.32 -8.22 3.05
C SER A 52 -0.36 -7.17 4.15
N GLY A 53 0.70 -7.02 4.95
CA GLY A 53 0.85 -5.93 5.90
C GLY A 53 0.93 -4.55 5.22
N GLY A 54 1.60 -4.47 4.07
CA GLY A 54 1.63 -3.27 3.24
C GLY A 54 0.26 -2.89 2.68
N VAL A 55 -0.46 -3.83 2.09
CA VAL A 55 -1.84 -3.60 1.60
C VAL A 55 -2.78 -3.22 2.75
N PHE A 56 -2.67 -3.91 3.89
CA PHE A 56 -3.42 -3.60 5.10
C PHE A 56 -3.27 -2.14 5.51
N CYS A 57 -2.04 -1.61 5.47
CA CYS A 57 -1.78 -0.25 5.88
C CYS A 57 -2.09 0.76 4.77
N LEU A 58 -1.49 0.59 3.59
CA LEU A 58 -1.51 1.58 2.52
C LEU A 58 -2.87 1.67 1.82
N ALA A 59 -3.62 0.57 1.72
CA ALA A 59 -4.93 0.55 1.08
C ALA A 59 -6.08 0.39 2.08
N GLY A 60 -5.86 -0.34 3.18
CA GLY A 60 -6.85 -0.48 4.24
C GLY A 60 -6.89 0.72 5.18
N LEU A 61 -5.90 0.82 6.07
CA LEU A 61 -5.85 1.86 7.10
C LEU A 61 -5.81 3.27 6.54
N ALA A 62 -5.10 3.52 5.43
CA ALA A 62 -5.05 4.85 4.83
C ALA A 62 -6.46 5.31 4.39
N ARG A 63 -7.27 4.44 3.78
CA ARG A 63 -8.64 4.79 3.37
C ARG A 63 -9.57 5.00 4.58
N ILE A 64 -9.37 4.25 5.65
CA ILE A 64 -10.07 4.48 6.91
C ILE A 64 -9.69 5.85 7.50
N LEU A 65 -8.41 6.21 7.48
CA LEU A 65 -7.93 7.53 7.94
C LEU A 65 -8.48 8.67 7.08
N GLN A 66 -8.54 8.51 5.75
CA GLN A 66 -9.16 9.49 4.85
C GLN A 66 -10.62 9.72 5.22
N ALA A 67 -11.39 8.64 5.45
CA ALA A 67 -12.77 8.75 5.88
C ALA A 67 -12.91 9.47 7.24
N VAL A 68 -12.00 9.21 8.19
CA VAL A 68 -11.95 9.95 9.46
C VAL A 68 -11.66 11.42 9.23
N PHE A 69 -10.71 11.77 8.35
CA PHE A 69 -10.45 13.16 7.99
C PHE A 69 -11.64 13.83 7.34
N ALA A 70 -12.37 13.11 6.48
CA ALA A 70 -13.59 13.64 5.87
C ALA A 70 -14.70 13.90 6.88
N MET A 71 -14.88 13.01 7.86
CA MET A 71 -15.82 13.24 8.96
C MET A 71 -15.46 14.48 9.81
N LEU A 72 -14.19 14.81 9.93
CA LEU A 72 -13.70 15.90 10.79
C LEU A 72 -13.56 17.25 10.06
N PHE A 73 -13.15 17.22 8.80
CA PHE A 73 -12.73 18.39 8.04
C PHE A 73 -13.56 18.62 6.76
N GLY A 74 -14.50 17.74 6.45
CA GLY A 74 -15.42 17.83 5.31
C GLY A 74 -15.11 16.85 4.18
N ASP A 75 -16.09 16.63 3.31
CA ASP A 75 -16.04 15.60 2.25
C ASP A 75 -14.86 15.77 1.27
N SER A 76 -14.25 16.96 1.19
CA SER A 76 -13.02 17.21 0.43
C SER A 76 -11.81 16.34 0.83
N PHE A 77 -11.89 15.60 1.95
CA PHE A 77 -10.84 14.71 2.42
C PHE A 77 -11.10 13.22 2.12
N SER A 78 -12.24 12.89 1.51
CA SER A 78 -12.60 11.54 1.07
C SER A 78 -12.88 11.60 -0.41
N PHE A 79 -12.04 10.98 -1.25
CA PHE A 79 -12.40 10.81 -2.65
C PHE A 79 -11.96 9.44 -3.16
N GLU A 80 -12.92 8.68 -3.68
CA GLU A 80 -12.71 7.39 -4.33
C GLU A 80 -13.00 7.50 -5.82
N MET A 81 -12.08 7.08 -6.69
CA MET A 81 -12.33 7.09 -8.13
C MET A 81 -13.38 6.03 -8.50
N ILE A 82 -14.61 6.47 -8.79
CA ILE A 82 -15.68 5.64 -9.33
C ILE A 82 -15.75 5.78 -10.85
N THR A 83 -16.22 4.73 -11.53
CA THR A 83 -16.49 4.76 -12.97
C THR A 83 -17.99 4.77 -13.18
N ILE A 84 -18.51 5.90 -13.68
CA ILE A 84 -19.91 6.04 -14.06
C ILE A 84 -20.01 5.76 -15.55
N TYR A 85 -20.86 4.78 -15.89
CA TYR A 85 -21.32 4.59 -17.26
C TYR A 85 -22.52 5.52 -17.43
N PRO A 86 -22.45 6.55 -18.29
CA PRO A 86 -23.61 7.40 -18.51
C PRO A 86 -24.74 6.52 -19.04
N ASP A 87 -25.90 6.56 -18.36
CA ASP A 87 -27.11 5.91 -18.86
C ASP A 87 -27.41 6.52 -20.22
N VAL A 88 -27.52 5.67 -21.24
CA VAL A 88 -28.00 6.09 -22.56
C VAL A 88 -29.46 6.45 -22.39
N VAL A 89 -29.75 7.73 -22.15
CA VAL A 89 -31.11 8.25 -22.21
C VAL A 89 -31.57 8.05 -23.65
N SER A 90 -32.46 7.07 -23.82
CA SER A 90 -32.95 6.62 -25.12
C SER A 90 -33.98 7.60 -25.70
N ASN A 91 -33.61 8.88 -25.84
CA ASN A 91 -34.41 9.89 -26.50
C ASN A 91 -33.47 10.90 -27.17
N GLU A 92 -32.84 10.50 -28.28
CA GLU A 92 -32.73 11.30 -29.51
C GLU A 92 -31.84 10.55 -30.53
N SER A 93 -32.41 10.34 -31.72
CA SER A 93 -31.79 9.95 -33.00
C SER A 93 -30.62 8.94 -33.00
N VAL A 94 -30.89 7.80 -33.63
CA VAL A 94 -30.08 6.58 -33.85
C VAL A 94 -28.71 6.78 -34.57
N ASN A 95 -28.17 7.99 -34.70
CA ASN A 95 -26.93 8.24 -35.47
C ASN A 95 -25.70 8.68 -34.67
N GLU A 96 -25.77 8.76 -33.34
CA GLU A 96 -24.58 8.97 -32.50
C GLU A 96 -24.40 7.84 -31.49
N LEU A 97 -24.24 6.60 -31.97
CA LEU A 97 -23.57 5.53 -31.23
C LEU A 97 -22.06 5.84 -31.12
N ARG A 98 -21.71 7.00 -30.57
CA ARG A 98 -20.34 7.25 -30.09
C ARG A 98 -20.24 6.52 -28.77
N GLU A 99 -19.36 5.53 -28.74
CA GLU A 99 -18.93 4.81 -27.55
C GLU A 99 -19.05 5.68 -26.30
N ALA A 100 -20.03 5.38 -25.44
CA ALA A 100 -20.18 6.02 -24.15
C ALA A 100 -18.91 5.76 -23.36
N LYS A 101 -17.95 6.67 -23.44
CA LYS A 101 -16.66 6.54 -22.76
C LYS A 101 -16.95 6.56 -21.26
N PRO A 102 -16.47 5.57 -20.50
CA PRO A 102 -16.66 5.55 -19.06
C PRO A 102 -16.14 6.86 -18.46
N ILE A 103 -17.02 7.57 -17.75
CA ILE A 103 -16.67 8.82 -17.06
C ILE A 103 -16.12 8.40 -15.71
N LYS A 104 -14.85 8.67 -15.46
CA LYS A 104 -14.27 8.49 -14.13
C LYS A 104 -14.66 9.73 -13.32
N MET A 105 -15.42 9.54 -12.25
CA MET A 105 -15.77 10.60 -11.29
C MET A 105 -15.13 10.27 -9.95
N LEU A 106 -14.81 11.27 -9.15
CA LEU A 106 -14.42 11.04 -7.76
C LEU A 106 -15.68 11.04 -6.90
N ASP A 107 -15.97 9.91 -6.28
CA ASP A 107 -16.98 9.77 -5.23
C ASP A 107 -16.41 10.35 -3.93
N GLY A 108 -16.92 11.51 -3.56
CA GLY A 108 -16.56 12.19 -2.32
C GLY A 108 -17.05 11.48 -1.05
N SER A 109 -17.83 10.41 -1.19
CA SER A 109 -18.58 9.86 -0.07
C SER A 109 -17.68 9.13 0.94
N VAL A 110 -17.85 9.51 2.20
CA VAL A 110 -17.20 8.85 3.34
C VAL A 110 -17.54 7.35 3.36
N GLN A 111 -18.74 6.96 2.91
CA GLN A 111 -19.17 5.56 2.88
C GLN A 111 -18.34 4.71 1.91
N ALA A 112 -18.02 5.22 0.72
CA ALA A 112 -17.23 4.47 -0.27
C ALA A 112 -15.80 4.22 0.25
N SER A 113 -15.13 5.28 0.73
CA SER A 113 -13.80 5.21 1.35
C SER A 113 -13.76 4.25 2.53
N LEU A 114 -14.77 4.26 3.41
CA LEU A 114 -14.88 3.32 4.53
C LEU A 114 -15.08 1.89 4.06
N PHE A 115 -16.00 1.66 3.11
CA PHE A 115 -16.30 0.32 2.63
C PHE A 115 -15.06 -0.34 2.01
N THR A 116 -14.38 0.38 1.12
CA THR A 116 -13.15 -0.08 0.48
C THR A 116 -12.03 -0.28 1.50
N GLY A 117 -11.83 0.68 2.41
CA GLY A 117 -10.80 0.62 3.44
C GLY A 117 -10.99 -0.54 4.42
N ILE A 118 -12.20 -0.70 4.97
CA ILE A 118 -12.54 -1.77 5.91
C ILE A 118 -12.42 -3.14 5.23
N THR A 119 -12.99 -3.30 4.03
CA THR A 119 -12.95 -4.58 3.31
C THR A 119 -11.51 -4.98 3.00
N THR A 120 -10.70 -4.03 2.51
CA THR A 120 -9.29 -4.26 2.23
C THR A 120 -8.50 -4.59 3.50
N ALA A 121 -8.75 -3.88 4.60
CA ALA A 121 -8.12 -4.13 5.89
C ALA A 121 -8.48 -5.52 6.45
N ILE A 122 -9.74 -5.95 6.34
CA ILE A 122 -10.17 -7.28 6.79
C ILE A 122 -9.47 -8.38 5.97
N ILE A 123 -9.54 -8.31 4.64
CA ILE A 123 -8.99 -9.35 3.76
C ILE A 123 -7.46 -9.45 3.94
N SER A 124 -6.77 -8.33 3.84
CA SER A 124 -5.30 -8.30 3.99
C SER A 124 -4.86 -8.67 5.42
N GLY A 125 -5.63 -8.28 6.43
CA GLY A 125 -5.42 -8.64 7.83
C GLY A 125 -5.54 -10.16 8.06
N ILE A 126 -6.57 -10.81 7.48
CA ILE A 126 -6.72 -12.27 7.55
C ILE A 126 -5.53 -12.96 6.89
N ILE A 127 -5.15 -12.53 5.67
CA ILE A 127 -3.99 -13.09 4.95
C ILE A 127 -2.72 -12.96 5.81
N TYR A 128 -2.49 -11.77 6.39
CA TYR A 128 -1.37 -11.52 7.27
C TYR A 128 -1.37 -12.46 8.49
N LEU A 129 -2.50 -12.57 9.19
CA LEU A 129 -2.63 -13.39 10.40
C LEU A 129 -2.44 -14.88 10.13
N VAL A 130 -3.03 -15.41 9.05
CA VAL A 130 -2.84 -16.80 8.63
C VAL A 130 -1.37 -17.08 8.38
N HIS A 131 -0.66 -16.21 7.66
CA HIS A 131 0.76 -16.41 7.36
C HIS A 131 1.66 -16.21 8.59
N VAL A 132 1.29 -15.33 9.54
CA VAL A 132 1.94 -15.26 10.86
C VAL A 132 1.82 -16.60 11.59
N PHE A 133 0.61 -17.17 11.61
CA PHE A 133 0.32 -18.41 12.31
C PHE A 133 1.04 -19.62 11.69
N LEU A 134 0.96 -19.77 10.36
CA LEU A 134 1.63 -20.84 9.63
C LEU A 134 3.15 -20.78 9.81
N GLN A 135 3.74 -19.58 9.74
CA GLN A 135 5.16 -19.41 9.98
C GLN A 135 5.56 -19.76 11.42
N ARG A 136 4.76 -19.35 12.41
CA ARG A 136 5.03 -19.70 13.81
C ARG A 136 5.02 -21.22 14.01
N LYS A 137 4.06 -21.92 13.38
CA LYS A 137 4.01 -23.39 13.40
C LYS A 137 5.23 -24.02 12.72
N ASN A 138 5.62 -23.52 11.54
CA ASN A 138 6.78 -24.02 10.81
C ASN A 138 8.09 -23.87 11.61
N LEU A 139 8.30 -22.70 12.22
CA LEU A 139 9.48 -22.45 13.06
C LEU A 139 9.50 -23.34 14.32
N ALA A 140 8.34 -23.57 14.93
CA ALA A 140 8.21 -24.44 16.09
C ALA A 140 8.53 -25.91 15.76
N SER A 141 8.11 -26.41 14.59
CA SER A 141 8.44 -27.78 14.16
C SER A 141 9.93 -27.96 13.87
N ILE A 142 10.62 -26.92 13.40
CA ILE A 142 12.03 -26.99 12.99
C ILE A 142 13.00 -26.62 14.14
N LYS A 143 12.51 -26.18 15.31
CA LYS A 143 13.30 -25.65 16.44
C LYS A 143 14.31 -24.57 16.04
N LYS A 144 14.00 -23.78 15.01
CA LYS A 144 14.90 -22.76 14.45
C LYS A 144 14.66 -21.41 15.11
N ASP A 145 15.72 -20.75 15.60
CA ASP A 145 15.60 -19.37 16.06
C ASP A 145 15.42 -18.42 14.87
N LYS A 146 14.37 -17.61 14.94
CA LYS A 146 14.02 -16.58 13.97
C LYS A 146 15.12 -15.52 13.84
N SER A 147 15.89 -15.28 14.89
CA SER A 147 16.90 -14.21 14.96
C SER A 147 18.19 -14.53 14.19
N SER A 148 18.43 -15.79 13.82
CA SER A 148 19.63 -16.20 13.06
C SER A 148 19.39 -16.24 11.54
N ASP A 149 18.13 -16.16 11.10
CA ASP A 149 17.79 -16.26 9.68
C ASP A 149 18.13 -14.98 8.91
N ILE A 150 19.04 -15.10 7.94
CA ILE A 150 19.52 -13.99 7.12
C ILE A 150 18.44 -13.46 6.16
N ILE A 151 17.55 -14.33 5.67
CA ILE A 151 16.44 -13.95 4.78
C ILE A 151 15.45 -13.08 5.54
N PHE A 152 15.15 -13.46 6.78
CA PHE A 152 14.31 -12.65 7.64
C PHE A 152 14.90 -11.27 7.92
N LYS A 153 16.20 -11.20 8.24
CA LYS A 153 16.89 -9.92 8.46
C LYS A 153 16.85 -9.04 7.21
N GLY A 154 17.14 -9.62 6.05
CA GLY A 154 17.07 -8.92 4.77
C GLY A 154 15.68 -8.37 4.47
N LEU A 155 14.63 -9.17 4.68
CA LEU A 155 13.24 -8.73 4.45
C LEU A 155 12.75 -7.69 5.46
N VAL A 156 13.14 -7.78 6.73
CA VAL A 156 12.83 -6.74 7.73
C VAL A 156 13.52 -5.43 7.35
N PHE A 157 14.80 -5.49 6.96
CA PHE A 157 15.54 -4.33 6.49
C PHE A 157 14.90 -3.70 5.25
N ALA A 158 14.57 -4.50 4.23
CA ALA A 158 13.90 -4.05 3.02
C ALA A 158 12.53 -3.41 3.34
N GLY A 159 11.75 -4.02 4.22
CA GLY A 159 10.49 -3.46 4.70
C GLY A 159 10.67 -2.10 5.39
N THR A 160 11.66 -1.97 6.26
CA THR A 160 11.96 -0.69 6.93
C THR A 160 12.35 0.40 5.94
N ILE A 161 13.18 0.11 4.93
CA ILE A 161 13.50 1.10 3.89
C ILE A 161 12.24 1.46 3.09
N PHE A 162 11.50 0.45 2.63
CA PHE A 162 10.33 0.64 1.78
C PHE A 162 9.26 1.52 2.44
N PHE A 163 8.84 1.18 3.66
CA PHE A 163 7.84 1.99 4.37
C PHE A 163 8.38 3.36 4.76
N GLY A 164 9.68 3.48 5.07
CA GLY A 164 10.29 4.79 5.37
C GLY A 164 10.29 5.72 4.16
N LEU A 165 10.60 5.20 2.96
CA LEU A 165 10.53 5.97 1.72
C LEU A 165 9.10 6.40 1.40
N ILE A 166 8.12 5.49 1.55
CA ILE A 166 6.71 5.82 1.34
C ILE A 166 6.28 6.94 2.30
N THR A 167 6.64 6.86 3.58
CA THR A 167 6.32 7.90 4.56
C THR A 167 6.89 9.25 4.14
N ILE A 168 8.15 9.33 3.71
CA ILE A 168 8.78 10.58 3.30
C ILE A 168 8.10 11.15 2.05
N VAL A 169 7.93 10.34 1.00
CA VAL A 169 7.33 10.79 -0.27
C VAL A 169 5.88 11.25 -0.06
N ALA A 170 5.09 10.49 0.70
CA ALA A 170 3.71 10.85 1.00
C ALA A 170 3.61 12.11 1.88
N LEU A 171 4.55 12.31 2.80
CA LEU A 171 4.60 13.52 3.62
C LEU A 171 4.91 14.77 2.77
N VAL A 172 5.81 14.66 1.78
CA VAL A 172 6.06 15.74 0.83
C VAL A 172 4.81 16.04 0.01
N GLY A 173 4.15 15.02 -0.54
CA GLY A 173 2.89 15.19 -1.28
C GLY A 173 1.77 15.83 -0.44
N THR A 174 1.76 15.56 0.87
CA THR A 174 0.81 16.22 1.80
C THR A 174 1.02 17.73 1.86
N ILE A 175 2.27 18.19 1.84
CA ILE A 175 2.58 19.63 1.88
C ILE A 175 2.10 20.30 0.60
N GLU A 176 2.33 19.67 -0.56
CA GLU A 176 1.90 20.17 -1.86
C GLU A 176 0.37 20.28 -1.93
N GLU A 177 -0.36 19.23 -1.57
CA GLU A 177 -1.82 19.24 -1.61
C GLU A 177 -2.44 20.18 -0.56
N LEU A 178 -1.83 20.30 0.62
CA LEU A 178 -2.29 21.26 1.63
C LEU A 178 -2.09 22.71 1.16
N TYR A 179 -0.98 23.00 0.48
CA TYR A 179 -0.71 24.31 -0.12
C TYR A 179 -1.76 24.64 -1.19
N GLU A 180 -2.06 23.69 -2.07
CA GLU A 180 -3.10 23.85 -3.08
C GLU A 180 -4.49 24.07 -2.46
N PHE A 181 -4.82 23.32 -1.41
CA PHE A 181 -6.09 23.44 -0.69
C PHE A 181 -6.27 24.80 0.00
N ILE A 182 -5.21 25.37 0.60
CA ILE A 182 -5.27 26.63 1.35
C ILE A 182 -5.28 27.85 0.42
N LEU A 183 -4.52 27.83 -0.68
CA LEU A 183 -4.23 29.05 -1.45
C LEU A 183 -5.12 29.27 -2.67
N PHE A 184 -5.75 28.22 -3.20
CA PHE A 184 -6.64 28.36 -4.35
C PHE A 184 -8.11 28.31 -3.89
N GLU A 185 -8.80 29.45 -3.99
CA GLU A 185 -10.27 29.48 -3.88
C GLU A 185 -10.88 28.59 -4.98
N SER A 186 -11.93 27.85 -4.62
CA SER A 186 -12.63 27.00 -5.59
C SER A 186 -13.28 27.90 -6.64
N VAL A 187 -13.03 27.59 -7.92
CA VAL A 187 -13.76 28.23 -9.01
C VAL A 187 -15.24 27.87 -8.82
N GLU A 188 -16.09 28.88 -8.66
CA GLU A 188 -17.52 28.79 -8.27
C GLU A 188 -18.40 27.91 -9.18
N ASN A 189 -17.85 27.32 -10.24
CA ASN A 189 -18.57 26.51 -11.23
C ASN A 189 -17.80 25.26 -11.73
N ILE A 190 -16.75 24.83 -11.04
CA ILE A 190 -16.08 23.55 -11.33
C ILE A 190 -16.16 22.71 -10.06
N GLU A 191 -16.91 21.62 -10.15
CA GLU A 191 -17.10 20.60 -9.11
C GLU A 191 -15.85 20.42 -8.23
N ASP A 192 -16.05 20.42 -6.90
CA ASP A 192 -15.05 20.46 -5.82
C ASP A 192 -13.86 19.46 -5.91
N TRP A 193 -13.89 18.50 -6.84
CA TRP A 193 -12.87 17.45 -7.02
C TRP A 193 -11.51 17.93 -7.55
N ARG A 194 -11.38 19.20 -7.99
CA ARG A 194 -10.09 19.78 -8.43
C ARG A 194 -9.25 20.38 -7.31
N ARG A 195 -9.79 20.46 -6.08
CA ARG A 195 -8.93 20.68 -4.92
C ARG A 195 -8.08 19.41 -4.76
N GLY A 196 -6.76 19.52 -4.86
CA GLY A 196 -5.86 18.42 -4.47
C GLY A 196 -6.36 17.82 -3.15
N VAL A 197 -6.40 16.49 -3.05
CA VAL A 197 -7.18 15.76 -2.03
C VAL A 197 -6.34 15.58 -0.78
N PRO A 198 -6.27 16.56 0.14
CA PRO A 198 -5.20 16.63 1.15
C PRO A 198 -5.22 15.43 2.12
N GLY A 199 -6.33 14.69 2.17
CA GLY A 199 -6.48 13.50 2.98
C GLY A 199 -5.66 12.30 2.49
N GLU A 200 -5.41 12.14 1.19
CA GLU A 200 -4.81 10.92 0.65
C GLU A 200 -3.34 10.72 1.01
N PRO A 201 -2.42 11.62 0.59
CA PRO A 201 -1.02 11.50 0.93
C PRO A 201 -0.80 11.57 2.44
N LEU A 202 -1.58 12.37 3.18
CA LEU A 202 -1.49 12.44 4.64
C LEU A 202 -1.84 11.09 5.28
N SER A 203 -2.92 10.45 4.84
CA SER A 203 -3.34 9.15 5.36
C SER A 203 -2.33 8.05 5.03
N ILE A 204 -1.74 8.07 3.84
CA ILE A 204 -0.67 7.16 3.45
C ILE A 204 0.57 7.39 4.31
N ALA A 205 0.95 8.65 4.55
CA ALA A 205 2.10 9.01 5.39
C ALA A 205 1.93 8.49 6.83
N ILE A 206 0.78 8.77 7.46
CA ILE A 206 0.48 8.32 8.82
C ILE A 206 0.45 6.79 8.89
N SER A 207 -0.26 6.14 7.97
CA SER A 207 -0.40 4.69 7.95
C SER A 207 0.96 3.99 7.73
N SER A 208 1.76 4.46 6.77
CA SER A 208 3.09 3.92 6.51
C SER A 208 4.06 4.16 7.67
N LEU A 209 3.96 5.30 8.36
CA LEU A 209 4.79 5.63 9.53
C LEU A 209 4.60 4.62 10.67
N ILE A 210 3.36 4.15 10.89
CA ILE A 210 3.06 3.12 11.89
C ILE A 210 3.82 1.82 11.56
N VAL A 211 3.76 1.37 10.31
CA VAL A 211 4.46 0.15 9.87
C VAL A 211 5.97 0.33 9.93
N TRP A 212 6.46 1.48 9.47
CA TRP A 212 7.86 1.83 9.54
C TRP A 212 8.39 1.75 10.97
N SER A 213 7.66 2.34 11.94
CA SER A 213 8.03 2.29 13.36
C SER A 213 8.11 0.87 13.90
N ILE A 214 7.14 0.01 13.54
CA ILE A 214 7.14 -1.41 13.95
C ILE A 214 8.32 -2.17 13.33
N THR A 215 8.57 -1.99 12.03
CA THR A 215 9.65 -2.69 11.32
C THR A 215 11.02 -2.20 11.76
N LEU A 216 11.20 -0.89 11.99
CA LEU A 216 12.41 -0.29 12.52
C LEU A 216 12.72 -0.81 13.92
N ARG A 217 11.74 -0.80 14.84
CA ARG A 217 11.92 -1.38 16.19
C ARG A 217 12.35 -2.85 16.10
N ARG A 218 11.77 -3.59 15.15
CA ARG A 218 12.12 -4.99 14.93
C ARG A 218 13.54 -5.14 14.38
N LEU A 219 13.96 -4.29 13.46
CA LEU A 219 15.31 -4.25 12.92
C LEU A 219 16.34 -3.94 14.02
N ILE A 220 16.08 -2.91 14.84
CA ILE A 220 16.93 -2.56 15.99
C ILE A 220 17.09 -3.75 16.93
N ASN A 221 16.00 -4.43 17.29
CA ASN A 221 16.05 -5.60 18.16
C ASN A 221 16.84 -6.78 17.55
N LEU A 222 16.85 -6.91 16.22
CA LEU A 222 17.62 -7.95 15.52
C LEU A 222 19.12 -7.66 15.48
N ILE A 223 19.50 -6.38 15.43
CA ILE A 223 20.89 -5.93 15.43
C ILE A 223 21.44 -5.90 16.87
N GLY A 224 20.66 -5.39 17.83
CA GLY A 224 21.05 -5.21 19.23
C GLY A 224 21.21 -6.52 20.01
N LYS A 225 20.67 -7.64 19.52
CA LYS A 225 20.83 -8.97 20.16
C LYS A 225 22.21 -9.61 19.99
N LYS A 226 23.20 -8.91 19.40
CA LYS A 226 24.55 -9.44 19.14
C LYS A 226 25.61 -9.06 20.18
N THR A 227 25.24 -8.42 21.28
CA THR A 227 26.15 -8.11 22.41
C THR A 227 25.58 -8.69 23.69
N ASN A 228 25.81 -9.98 23.90
CA ASN A 228 25.99 -10.67 25.18
C ASN A 228 26.40 -12.11 24.91
#